data_AF-A0A6N2E2C0-F1
#
_entry.id   AF-A0A6N2E2C0-F1
#
_cell.length_a   1.000
_cell.length_b   1.000
_cell.length_c   1.000
_cell.angle_alpha   90.00
_cell.angle_beta   90.00
_cell.angle_gamma   90.00
#
_symmetry.space_group_name_H-M   'P 1'
#
loop_
_entity.id
_entity.type
_entity.pdbx_description
1 polymer ?
#
loop_
_entity_poly.entity_id
_entity_poly.type
_entity_poly.pdbx_seq_one_letter_code
_entity_poly.pdbx_strand_id
1 'polypeptide(L)' 'MRTIVDIPDSYVKRLDELKQQRGVSRSELVREAVERYLESAAGSPEDIAFGAWAAEGVEREDGVAYQERLRSEWDS' A
#
# COMPACT_ATOMS: atom_id res chain seq x y z
N MET A 1 10.05 -9.57 -12.63
CA MET A 1 11.33 -9.48 -11.91
C MET A 1 11.66 -10.84 -11.30
N ARG A 2 12.93 -11.24 -11.20
CA ARG A 2 13.36 -12.48 -10.51
C ARG A 2 14.15 -12.10 -9.26
N THR A 3 13.81 -12.72 -8.14
CA THR A 3 14.48 -12.53 -6.84
C THR A 3 14.84 -13.89 -6.27
N ILE A 4 15.97 -13.97 -5.56
CA ILE A 4 16.38 -15.17 -4.82
C ILE A 4 16.07 -14.89 -3.34
N VAL A 5 15.37 -15.83 -2.70
CA VAL A 5 15.00 -15.77 -1.29
C VAL A 5 15.29 -17.11 -0.65
N ASP A 6 15.87 -17.09 0.54
CA ASP A 6 16.11 -18.29 1.33
C ASP A 6 14.83 -18.68 2.07
N ILE A 7 14.37 -19.90 1.83
CA ILE A 7 13.17 -20.47 2.46
C ILE A 7 13.56 -21.82 3.05
N PRO A 8 13.30 -22.07 4.34
CA PRO A 8 13.59 -23.36 4.96
C PRO A 8 12.94 -24.54 4.20
N ASP A 9 13.67 -25.64 4.06
CA ASP A 9 13.23 -26.84 3.32
C ASP A 9 11.88 -27.39 3.78
N SER A 10 11.58 -27.27 5.08
CA SER A 10 10.32 -27.68 5.66
C SER A 10 9.12 -26.90 5.08
N TYR A 11 9.29 -25.62 4.78
CA TYR A 11 8.27 -24.81 4.13
C TYR A 11 8.19 -25.08 2.62
N VAL A 12 9.33 -25.32 1.96
CA VAL A 12 9.36 -25.69 0.54
C VAL A 12 8.56 -26.98 0.31
N LYS A 13 8.72 -27.98 1.19
CA LYS A 13 7.96 -29.23 1.12
C LYS A 13 6.45 -29.00 1.24
N ARG A 14 6.02 -28.14 2.18
CA ARG A 14 4.60 -27.78 2.35
C ARG A 14 4.05 -27.04 1.13
N LEU A 15 4.84 -26.15 0.52
CA LEU A 15 4.44 -25.46 -0.70
C LEU A 15 4.27 -26.44 -1.88
N ASP A 16 5.11 -27.47 -1.96
CA ASP A 16 4.98 -28.51 -3.00
C ASP A 16 3.77 -29.41 -2.81
N GLU A 17 3.40 -29.73 -1.56
CA GLU A 17 2.15 -30.40 -1.22
C GLU A 17 0.95 -29.53 -1.62
N LEU A 18 0.97 -28.24 -1.28
CA LEU A 18 -0.09 -27.28 -1.60
C LEU A 18 -0.25 -27.08 -3.11
N LYS A 19 0.87 -27.04 -3.84
CA LYS A 19 0.88 -26.97 -5.31
C LYS A 19 0.15 -28.17 -5.92
N GLN A 20 0.39 -29.38 -5.42
CA GLN A 20 -0.27 -30.58 -5.92
C GLN A 20 -1.78 -30.58 -5.62
N GLN A 21 -2.17 -30.12 -4.44
CA GLN A 21 -3.57 -30.03 -4.05
C GLN A 21 -4.36 -29.00 -4.88
N ARG A 22 -3.74 -27.84 -5.18
CA ARG A 22 -4.39 -26.74 -5.89
C ARG A 22 -4.20 -26.75 -7.41
N GLY A 23 -3.26 -27.55 -7.93
CA GLY A 23 -2.93 -27.61 -9.35
C GLY A 23 -2.24 -26.34 -9.89
N VAL A 24 -1.55 -25.58 -9.05
CA VAL A 24 -0.87 -24.32 -9.43
C VAL A 24 0.64 -24.42 -9.33
N SER A 25 1.36 -23.49 -9.95
CA SER A 25 2.83 -23.46 -9.86
C SER A 25 3.31 -22.99 -8.48
N ARG A 26 4.55 -23.35 -8.10
CA ARG A 26 5.14 -22.88 -6.85
C ARG A 26 5.29 -21.35 -6.82
N SER A 27 5.67 -20.76 -7.95
CA SER A 27 5.81 -19.30 -8.09
C SER A 27 4.48 -18.58 -7.90
N GLU A 28 3.37 -19.22 -8.31
CA GLU A 28 2.03 -18.67 -8.14
C GLU A 28 1.65 -18.58 -6.66
N LEU A 29 1.91 -19.65 -5.89
CA LEU A 29 1.68 -19.65 -4.45
C LEU A 29 2.49 -18.58 -3.72
N VAL A 30 3.74 -18.37 -4.14
CA VAL A 30 4.60 -17.31 -3.57
C VAL A 30 4.04 -15.93 -3.92
N ARG A 31 3.58 -15.72 -5.15
CA ARG A 31 2.95 -14.47 -5.57
C ARG A 31 1.68 -14.17 -4.77
N GLU A 32 0.79 -15.15 -4.63
CA GLU A 32 -0.43 -15.07 -3.83
C GLU A 32 -0.11 -14.75 -2.35
N ALA A 33 0.92 -15.38 -1.78
CA ALA A 33 1.33 -15.11 -0.40
C ALA A 33 1.86 -13.68 -0.21
N VAL A 34 2.65 -13.17 -1.16
CA VAL A 34 3.15 -11.79 -1.14
C VAL A 34 2.00 -10.79 -1.26
N GLU A 35 1.06 -11.02 -2.18
CA GLU A 35 -0.11 -10.16 -2.38
C GLU A 35 -0.95 -10.06 -1.10
N ARG A 36 -1.30 -11.20 -0.51
CA ARG A 36 -2.04 -11.24 0.77
C ARG A 36 -1.29 -10.58 1.92
N TYR A 37 0.03 -10.77 1.98
CA TYR A 37 0.84 -10.11 2.98
C TYR A 37 0.80 -8.59 2.81
N LEU A 38 0.91 -8.09 1.57
CA LEU A 38 0.82 -6.65 1.30
C LEU A 38 -0.57 -6.10 1.62
N GLU A 39 -1.64 -6.81 1.25
CA GLU A 39 -3.02 -6.42 1.60
C GLU A 39 -3.24 -6.32 3.11
N SER A 40 -2.71 -7.29 3.87
CA SER A 40 -2.83 -7.29 5.33
C SER A 40 -1.88 -6.31 6.02
N ALA A 41 -0.73 -6.01 5.42
CA ALA A 41 0.26 -5.07 5.95
C ALA A 41 -0.02 -3.62 5.58
N ALA A 42 -0.86 -3.35 4.58
CA ALA A 42 -1.17 -2.00 4.11
C ALA A 42 -1.92 -1.12 5.14
N GLY A 43 -2.30 -1.67 6.30
CA GLY A 43 -3.22 -0.99 7.20
C GLY A 43 -4.60 -0.84 6.56
N SER A 44 -5.60 -0.38 7.30
CA SER A 44 -6.85 -0.01 6.64
C SER A 44 -6.54 1.10 5.63
N PRO A 45 -7.13 1.12 4.41
CA PRO A 45 -7.04 2.29 3.53
C PRO A 45 -7.42 3.60 4.26
N GLU A 46 -8.20 3.50 5.33
CA GLU A 46 -8.56 4.58 6.23
C GLU A 46 -7.35 5.18 6.99
N ASP A 47 -6.34 4.36 7.34
CA ASP A 47 -5.12 4.80 8.02
C ASP A 47 -4.21 5.61 7.10
N ILE A 48 -4.23 5.33 5.79
CA ILE A 48 -3.52 6.10 4.76
C ILE A 48 -4.29 7.38 4.43
N ALA A 49 -5.62 7.35 4.42
CA ALA A 49 -6.45 8.49 4.07
C ALA A 49 -6.46 9.60 5.14
N PHE A 50 -6.35 9.24 6.42
CA PHE A 50 -6.36 10.23 7.50
C PHE A 50 -5.03 11.00 7.57
N GLY A 51 -5.00 12.18 6.95
CA GLY A 51 -3.83 13.06 6.98
C GLY A 51 -2.87 12.90 5.79
N ALA A 52 -3.24 12.19 4.72
CA ALA A 52 -2.47 12.16 3.47
C ALA A 52 -2.16 13.58 2.95
N TRP A 53 -3.13 14.49 3.05
CA TRP A 53 -3.01 15.90 2.68
C TRP A 53 -2.08 16.70 3.62
N ALA A 54 -1.84 16.21 4.84
CA ALA A 54 -0.91 16.83 5.80
C ALA A 54 0.55 16.43 5.53
N ALA A 55 0.79 15.30 4.84
CA ALA A 55 2.12 14.75 4.61
C ALA A 55 2.84 15.44 3.43
N GLU A 56 2.11 16.04 2.49
CA GLU A 56 2.66 16.61 1.26
C GLU A 56 3.28 18.01 1.42
N GLY A 57 3.51 18.47 2.65
CA GLY A 57 4.27 19.70 2.91
C GLY A 57 3.63 20.97 2.36
N VAL A 58 2.33 20.93 2.01
CA VAL A 58 1.59 22.13 1.60
C VAL A 58 1.54 23.05 2.82
N GLU A 59 2.27 24.17 2.74
CA GLU A 59 2.18 25.24 3.73
C GLU A 59 0.69 25.59 3.88
N ARG A 60 0.16 25.35 5.08
CA ARG A 60 -1.23 25.63 5.40
C ARG A 60 -1.40 27.15 5.42
N GLU A 61 -1.72 27.75 4.27
CA GLU A 61 -2.37 29.05 4.29
C GLU A 61 -3.67 28.84 5.08
N ASP A 62 -3.88 29.63 6.12
CA ASP A 62 -5.14 29.63 6.87
C ASP A 62 -6.29 29.82 5.87
N GLY A 63 -7.29 28.94 5.90
CA GLY A 63 -8.40 28.97 4.95
C GLY A 63 -9.14 30.31 4.98
N VAL A 64 -9.13 31.00 6.12
CA VAL A 64 -9.67 32.36 6.25
C VAL A 64 -8.80 33.36 5.49
N ALA A 65 -7.48 33.32 5.68
CA ALA A 65 -6.54 34.19 4.97
C ALA A 65 -6.60 34.00 3.46
N TYR A 66 -6.72 32.75 2.99
CA TYR A 66 -6.89 32.43 1.57
C TYR A 66 -8.18 33.06 0.99
N GLN A 67 -9.28 32.98 1.73
CA GLN A 67 -10.57 33.57 1.32
C GLN A 67 -10.54 35.09 1.30
N GLU A 68 -9.90 35.71 2.30
CA GLU A 68 -9.71 37.16 2.36
C GLU A 68 -8.87 37.67 1.18
N ARG A 69 -7.76 36.98 0.85
CA ARG A 69 -6.93 37.31 -0.30
C ARG A 69 -7.73 37.27 -1.60
N LEU A 70 -8.47 36.19 -1.86
CA LEU A 70 -9.30 36.06 -3.06
C LEU A 70 -10.39 37.14 -3.16
N ARG A 71 -11.00 37.53 -2.05
CA ARG A 71 -12.04 38.57 -2.04
C ARG A 71 -11.47 39.96 -2.26
N SER A 72 -10.26 40.24 -1.77
CA SER A 72 -9.61 41.53 -1.97
C SER A 72 -9.37 41.86 -3.45
N GLU A 73 -9.34 40.85 -4.33
CA GLU A 73 -9.19 41.04 -5.78
C GLU A 73 -10.45 41.62 -6.45
N TRP A 74 -11.60 41.63 -5.77
CA TRP A 74 -12.90 42.07 -6.33
C TRP A 74 -13.37 43.42 -5.79
N ASP A 75 -12.66 44.00 -4.82
CA ASP A 75 -12.97 45.30 -4.21
C ASP A 75 -12.27 46.49 -4.92
N SER A 76 -11.87 46.33 -6.20
CA SER A 76 -11.33 47.40 -7.05
C SER A 76 -12.07 47.59 -8.36
#